data_AF-A0A235BYP1-F1
#
_entry.id   AF-A0A235BYP1-F1
#
_cell.length_a   1.000
_cell.length_b   1.000
_cell.length_c   1.000
_cell.angle_alpha   90.00
_cell.angle_beta   90.00
_cell.angle_gamma   90.00
#
_symmetry.space_group_name_H-M   'P 1'
#
loop_
_entity.id
_entity.type
_entity.pdbx_description
1 polymer ?
#
loop_
_entity_poly.entity_id
_entity_poly.type
_entity_poly.pdbx_seq_one_letter_code
_entity_poly.pdbx_strand_id
1 'polypeptide(L)'
;MPEPEGLPEEFCVRARTKRPEWHVLSPTRAGIPIDSAALILEVPEFLSMAGNTDAAFRAAMPAQRSSRVLVTIDEKGGITIVACPGNGDSHTNIVEGTLAANGRLWHQTYKKLAADFQTYLGKPLEEFIKARTGDDWPLDEFRAGAEKSLRKGRFPVTVVTNSPGREVDEAISYLGSMNLKISILGWTLLRSDGVEVVFPAKPDRVEKKAADRPFERQNPVSQKTSSPPKPESVREKQPVTHPENPWTHAGTKPGVMSGKRPPKKRRNR
;
A
#
# COMPACT_ATOMS: atom_id res chain seq x y z
N MET A 1 25.75 -20.20 -3.61
CA MET A 1 24.56 -19.32 -3.54
C MET A 1 24.27 -18.89 -4.95
N PRO A 2 23.22 -19.42 -5.61
CA PRO A 2 22.97 -19.08 -7.01
C PRO A 2 22.42 -17.64 -7.08
N GLU A 3 23.02 -16.85 -7.97
CA GLU A 3 22.47 -15.56 -8.42
C GLU A 3 21.04 -15.75 -8.95
N PRO A 4 20.15 -14.75 -8.85
CA PRO A 4 18.87 -14.83 -9.51
C PRO A 4 19.11 -15.03 -11.01
N GLU A 5 18.51 -16.09 -11.58
CA GLU A 5 18.61 -16.49 -12.98
C GLU A 5 18.65 -15.27 -13.90
N GLY A 6 19.81 -15.11 -14.56
CA GLY A 6 20.11 -14.01 -15.46
C GLY A 6 19.07 -13.94 -16.56
N LEU A 7 18.66 -12.70 -16.88
CA LEU A 7 17.97 -12.44 -18.14
C LEU A 7 18.79 -13.09 -19.26
N PRO A 8 18.15 -13.81 -20.20
CA PRO A 8 18.87 -14.49 -21.27
C PRO A 8 19.73 -13.47 -22.02
N GLU A 9 20.99 -13.83 -22.32
CA GLU A 9 21.95 -12.96 -23.02
C GLU A 9 21.39 -12.44 -24.34
N GLU A 10 20.54 -13.26 -24.98
CA GLU A 10 19.82 -12.93 -26.20
C GLU A 10 18.39 -13.48 -26.14
N PHE A 11 17.44 -12.75 -26.69
CA PHE A 11 16.09 -13.27 -26.93
C PHE A 11 15.52 -12.77 -28.25
N CYS A 12 14.68 -13.60 -28.86
CA CYS A 12 14.06 -13.29 -30.14
C CYS A 12 12.69 -12.64 -29.92
N VAL A 13 12.49 -11.47 -30.52
CA VAL A 13 11.18 -10.81 -30.58
C VAL A 13 10.68 -10.84 -32.01
N ARG A 14 9.40 -11.21 -32.20
CA ARG A 14 8.72 -11.10 -33.49
C ARG A 14 7.62 -10.07 -33.41
N ALA A 15 7.84 -8.91 -34.03
CA ALA A 15 6.77 -7.95 -34.24
C ALA A 15 5.81 -8.50 -35.30
N ARG A 16 4.54 -8.74 -34.93
CA ARG A 16 3.50 -9.14 -35.89
C ARG A 16 2.99 -7.92 -36.66
N THR A 17 3.85 -7.26 -37.41
CA THR A 17 3.49 -6.18 -38.35
C THR A 17 3.11 -6.77 -39.72
N LYS A 18 2.90 -5.93 -40.73
CA LYS A 18 2.63 -6.36 -42.12
C LYS A 18 3.74 -7.24 -42.72
N ARG A 19 4.95 -7.23 -42.14
CA ARG A 19 6.05 -8.16 -42.46
C ARG A 19 6.56 -8.78 -41.16
N PRO A 20 6.10 -9.98 -40.78
CA PRO A 20 6.56 -10.62 -39.56
C PRO A 20 7.98 -11.15 -39.75
N GLU A 21 8.96 -10.42 -39.21
CA GLU A 21 10.37 -10.81 -39.21
C GLU A 21 10.83 -11.09 -37.78
N TRP A 22 11.71 -12.08 -37.62
CA TRP A 22 12.35 -12.39 -36.35
C TRP A 22 13.57 -11.48 -36.18
N HIS A 23 13.65 -10.80 -35.04
CA HIS A 23 14.82 -10.00 -34.69
C HIS A 23 15.51 -10.64 -33.47
N VAL A 24 16.81 -10.89 -33.61
CA VAL A 24 17.68 -11.20 -32.47
C VAL A 24 17.98 -9.87 -31.79
N LEU A 25 17.66 -9.76 -30.50
CA LEU A 25 18.01 -8.60 -29.69
C LEU A 25 19.16 -8.99 -28.77
N SER A 26 20.16 -8.12 -28.67
CA SER A 26 21.25 -8.18 -27.70
C SER A 26 21.02 -7.09 -26.65
N PRO A 27 20.04 -7.28 -25.75
CA PRO A 27 19.59 -6.26 -24.83
C PRO A 27 20.69 -5.83 -23.85
N THR A 28 20.76 -4.54 -23.59
CA THR A 28 21.54 -4.00 -22.47
C THR A 28 20.63 -3.49 -21.37
N ARG A 29 21.04 -3.64 -20.10
CA ARG A 29 20.30 -3.04 -18.98
C ARG A 29 20.31 -1.52 -19.13
N ALA A 30 19.13 -0.92 -19.12
CA ALA A 30 18.97 0.53 -19.17
C ALA A 30 18.63 1.07 -17.79
N GLY A 31 19.40 2.07 -17.31
CA GLY A 31 19.16 2.78 -16.05
C GLY A 31 18.24 4.00 -16.18
N ILE A 32 17.40 4.03 -17.22
CA ILE A 32 16.51 5.16 -17.51
C ILE A 32 15.28 5.07 -16.58
N PRO A 33 14.78 6.20 -16.04
CA PRO A 33 13.56 6.19 -15.24
C PRO A 33 12.35 5.74 -16.07
N ILE A 34 11.56 4.81 -15.52
CA ILE A 34 10.24 4.45 -16.03
C ILE A 34 9.19 5.15 -15.19
N ASP A 35 8.16 5.71 -15.83
CA ASP A 35 6.94 6.08 -15.12
C ASP A 35 6.15 4.81 -14.79
N SER A 36 6.34 4.29 -13.57
CA SER A 36 5.65 3.09 -13.11
C SER A 36 4.13 3.24 -13.08
N ALA A 37 3.59 4.45 -12.83
CA ALA A 37 2.16 4.66 -12.86
C ALA A 37 1.60 4.51 -14.28
N ALA A 38 2.28 5.11 -15.27
CA ALA A 38 1.91 4.96 -16.68
C ALA A 38 2.00 3.49 -17.13
N LEU A 39 3.08 2.80 -16.77
CA LEU A 39 3.26 1.37 -17.07
C LEU A 39 2.08 0.53 -16.56
N ILE A 40 1.66 0.72 -15.31
CA ILE A 40 0.56 -0.06 -14.73
C ILE A 40 -0.80 0.33 -15.32
N LEU A 41 -1.00 1.60 -15.70
CA LEU A 41 -2.24 2.04 -16.34
C LEU A 41 -2.42 1.45 -17.73
N GLU A 42 -1.33 1.36 -18.51
CA GLU A 42 -1.35 0.81 -19.86
C GLU A 42 -1.33 -0.73 -19.86
N VAL A 43 -0.46 -1.31 -19.04
CA VAL A 43 -0.20 -2.76 -18.96
C VAL A 43 -0.32 -3.28 -17.51
N PRO A 44 -1.54 -3.30 -16.93
CA PRO A 44 -1.80 -3.87 -15.60
C PRO A 44 -1.23 -5.29 -15.40
N GLU A 45 -1.18 -6.10 -16.46
CA GLU A 45 -0.67 -7.48 -16.47
C GLU A 45 0.76 -7.59 -15.93
N PHE A 46 1.54 -6.50 -16.03
CA PHE A 46 2.88 -6.41 -15.47
C PHE A 46 2.94 -6.83 -13.99
N LEU A 47 1.91 -6.49 -13.21
CA LEU A 47 1.80 -6.84 -11.80
C LEU A 47 1.73 -8.37 -11.57
N SER A 48 1.15 -9.11 -12.52
CA SER A 48 0.98 -10.56 -12.42
C SER A 48 2.14 -11.36 -12.99
N MET A 49 2.95 -10.75 -13.85
CA MET A 49 4.14 -11.39 -14.43
C MET A 49 5.19 -11.79 -13.37
N ALA A 50 5.13 -11.22 -12.17
CA ALA A 50 6.01 -11.56 -11.06
C ALA A 50 5.73 -12.94 -10.43
N GLY A 51 4.68 -13.65 -10.87
CA GLY A 51 4.31 -14.97 -10.37
C GLY A 51 3.69 -15.00 -8.97
N ASN A 52 3.36 -13.84 -8.41
CA ASN A 52 2.90 -13.70 -7.02
C ASN A 52 1.37 -13.67 -6.86
N THR A 53 0.62 -13.95 -7.92
CA THR A 53 -0.85 -13.89 -7.94
C THR A 53 -1.43 -15.03 -8.77
N ASP A 54 -2.56 -15.56 -8.30
CA ASP A 54 -3.32 -16.64 -8.95
C ASP A 54 -4.23 -16.15 -10.08
N ALA A 55 -4.19 -14.84 -10.39
CA ALA A 55 -5.01 -14.17 -11.40
C ALA A 55 -4.25 -13.01 -12.05
N ALA A 56 -4.44 -12.85 -13.36
CA ALA A 56 -3.85 -11.74 -14.10
C ALA A 56 -4.58 -10.42 -13.82
N PHE A 57 -3.85 -9.34 -13.53
CA PHE A 57 -4.38 -7.98 -13.48
C PHE A 57 -4.79 -7.53 -14.88
N ARG A 58 -6.02 -7.00 -15.02
CA ARG A 58 -6.61 -6.67 -16.34
C ARG A 58 -7.02 -5.22 -16.49
N ALA A 59 -7.24 -4.49 -15.41
CA ALA A 59 -7.54 -3.07 -15.46
C ALA A 59 -6.92 -2.31 -14.29
N ALA A 60 -6.63 -1.03 -14.55
CA ALA A 60 -6.10 -0.08 -13.59
C ALA A 60 -6.72 1.30 -13.83
N MET A 61 -6.90 2.06 -12.76
CA MET A 61 -7.26 3.47 -12.84
C MET A 61 -6.63 4.25 -11.66
N PRO A 62 -6.36 5.55 -11.80
CA PRO A 62 -5.96 6.38 -10.67
C PRO A 62 -7.05 6.38 -9.58
N ALA A 63 -6.66 6.22 -8.32
CA ALA A 63 -7.60 6.28 -7.20
C ALA A 63 -8.25 7.67 -7.07
N GLN A 64 -7.49 8.70 -7.44
CA GLN A 64 -7.91 10.10 -7.57
C GLN A 64 -7.24 10.74 -8.79
N ARG A 65 -7.79 11.85 -9.28
CA ARG A 65 -7.21 12.57 -10.43
C ARG A 65 -5.76 12.96 -10.14
N SER A 66 -4.86 12.66 -11.07
CA SER A 66 -3.42 12.91 -10.94
C SER A 66 -2.72 12.16 -9.80
N SER A 67 -3.37 11.16 -9.19
CA SER A 67 -2.74 10.33 -8.17
C SER A 67 -1.83 9.28 -8.79
N ARG A 68 -0.67 9.04 -8.16
CA ARG A 68 0.18 7.87 -8.44
C ARG A 68 -0.18 6.66 -7.58
N VAL A 69 -1.29 6.74 -6.84
CA VAL A 69 -1.95 5.59 -6.23
C VAL A 69 -3.07 5.14 -7.15
N LEU A 70 -3.02 3.88 -7.55
CA LEU A 70 -3.92 3.26 -8.51
C LEU A 70 -4.79 2.22 -7.82
N VAL A 71 -5.99 2.03 -8.36
CA VAL A 71 -6.86 0.89 -8.07
C VAL A 71 -6.73 -0.07 -9.24
N THR A 72 -6.31 -1.30 -8.98
CA THR A 72 -6.19 -2.35 -9.98
C THR A 72 -7.13 -3.50 -9.68
N ILE A 73 -7.57 -4.18 -10.73
CA ILE A 73 -8.46 -5.32 -10.63
C ILE A 73 -7.96 -6.47 -11.51
N ASP A 74 -7.97 -7.67 -10.92
CA ASP A 74 -7.65 -8.90 -11.62
C ASP A 74 -8.86 -9.53 -12.30
N GLU A 75 -8.60 -10.51 -13.17
CA GLU A 75 -9.62 -11.22 -13.94
C GLU A 75 -10.60 -12.03 -13.07
N LYS A 76 -10.32 -12.23 -11.78
CA LYS A 76 -11.22 -12.86 -10.80
C LYS A 76 -11.94 -11.83 -9.91
N GLY A 77 -11.74 -10.53 -10.15
CA GLY A 77 -12.34 -9.45 -9.37
C GLY A 77 -11.60 -9.15 -8.05
N GLY A 78 -10.38 -9.65 -7.88
CA GLY A 78 -9.51 -9.23 -6.80
C GLY A 78 -9.07 -7.78 -7.00
N ILE A 79 -9.22 -6.95 -5.96
CA ILE A 79 -8.87 -5.53 -6.00
C ILE A 79 -7.59 -5.31 -5.19
N THR A 80 -6.61 -4.65 -5.79
CA THR A 80 -5.33 -4.27 -5.18
C THR A 80 -5.11 -2.77 -5.33
N ILE A 81 -4.54 -2.14 -4.31
CA ILE A 81 -4.10 -0.75 -4.38
C ILE A 81 -2.63 -0.76 -4.78
N VAL A 82 -2.26 0.02 -5.79
CA VAL A 82 -0.89 0.06 -6.30
C VAL A 82 -0.33 1.46 -6.11
N ALA A 83 0.70 1.59 -5.30
CA ALA A 83 1.40 2.87 -5.09
C ALA A 83 2.63 2.94 -5.99
N CYS A 84 2.69 3.95 -6.86
CA CYS A 84 3.76 4.16 -7.84
C CYS A 84 4.54 5.45 -7.50
N PRO A 85 5.34 5.45 -6.42
CA PRO A 85 6.04 6.66 -5.97
C PRO A 85 6.94 7.22 -7.07
N GLY A 86 6.87 8.53 -7.29
CA GLY A 86 7.79 9.29 -8.12
C GLY A 86 9.08 9.63 -7.41
N ASN A 87 10.03 10.17 -8.18
CA ASN A 87 11.25 10.71 -7.60
C ASN A 87 10.89 11.90 -6.69
N GLY A 88 11.19 11.77 -5.40
CA GLY A 88 10.93 12.82 -4.40
C GLY A 88 9.54 12.80 -3.78
N ASP A 89 8.71 11.80 -4.04
CA ASP A 89 7.46 11.61 -3.29
C ASP A 89 7.77 11.32 -1.81
N SER A 90 7.07 12.01 -0.91
CA SER A 90 7.15 11.77 0.52
C SER A 90 6.39 10.51 0.90
N HIS A 91 6.80 9.85 2.00
CA HIS A 91 6.05 8.73 2.57
C HIS A 91 4.60 9.11 2.88
N THR A 92 4.36 10.35 3.31
CA THR A 92 3.04 10.88 3.64
C THR A 92 2.10 10.82 2.45
N ASN A 93 2.55 11.22 1.25
CA ASN A 93 1.74 11.18 0.04
C ASN A 93 1.32 9.74 -0.31
N ILE A 94 2.24 8.78 -0.17
CA ILE A 94 1.99 7.36 -0.42
C ILE A 94 0.93 6.83 0.55
N VAL A 95 1.10 7.12 1.84
CA VAL A 95 0.21 6.68 2.92
C VAL A 95 -1.18 7.28 2.75
N GLU A 96 -1.28 8.60 2.61
CA GLU A 96 -2.55 9.32 2.48
C GLU A 96 -3.33 8.86 1.25
N GLY A 97 -2.67 8.77 0.09
CA GLY A 97 -3.30 8.30 -1.14
C GLY A 97 -3.80 6.86 -1.02
N THR A 98 -3.01 5.99 -0.37
CA THR A 98 -3.38 4.58 -0.15
C THR A 98 -4.58 4.47 0.80
N LEU A 99 -4.57 5.20 1.91
CA LEU A 99 -5.66 5.19 2.89
C LEU A 99 -6.94 5.81 2.32
N ALA A 100 -6.84 6.90 1.57
CA ALA A 100 -7.96 7.52 0.90
C ALA A 100 -8.59 6.57 -0.13
N ALA A 101 -7.76 5.87 -0.91
CA ALA A 101 -8.24 4.85 -1.85
C ALA A 101 -8.95 3.71 -1.13
N ASN A 102 -8.35 3.18 -0.05
CA ASN A 102 -8.90 2.08 0.74
C ASN A 102 -10.25 2.46 1.37
N GLY A 103 -10.32 3.63 2.02
CA GLY A 103 -11.53 4.14 2.64
C GLY A 103 -12.65 4.41 1.65
N ARG A 104 -12.34 4.93 0.44
CA ARG A 104 -13.33 5.15 -0.62
C ARG A 104 -13.92 3.85 -1.14
N LEU A 105 -13.09 2.84 -1.36
CA LEU A 105 -13.50 1.55 -1.92
C LEU A 105 -14.30 0.71 -0.92
N TRP A 106 -14.03 0.86 0.37
CA TRP A 106 -14.71 0.06 1.38
C TRP A 106 -16.21 0.37 1.41
N HIS A 107 -17.04 -0.68 1.36
CA HIS A 107 -18.51 -0.60 1.26
C HIS A 107 -19.05 0.04 -0.02
N GLN A 108 -18.21 0.35 -1.00
CA GLN A 108 -18.66 0.72 -2.34
C GLN A 108 -19.34 -0.49 -3.01
N THR A 109 -20.37 -0.24 -3.81
CA THR A 109 -21.01 -1.30 -4.61
C THR A 109 -20.18 -1.59 -5.85
N TYR A 110 -20.25 -2.83 -6.35
CA TYR A 110 -19.62 -3.18 -7.63
C TYR A 110 -20.10 -2.25 -8.76
N LYS A 111 -21.41 -1.96 -8.82
CA LYS A 111 -21.98 -1.03 -9.81
C LYS A 111 -21.29 0.34 -9.79
N LYS A 112 -21.00 0.89 -8.61
CA LYS A 112 -20.33 2.19 -8.48
C LYS A 112 -18.86 2.09 -8.88
N LEU A 113 -18.16 1.01 -8.49
CA LEU A 113 -16.77 0.75 -8.92
C LEU A 113 -16.67 0.64 -10.45
N ALA A 114 -17.54 -0.17 -11.07
CA ALA A 114 -17.58 -0.35 -12.51
C ALA A 114 -17.88 0.96 -13.25
N ALA A 115 -18.75 1.82 -12.71
CA ALA A 115 -19.02 3.14 -13.26
C ALA A 115 -17.81 4.09 -13.18
N ASP A 116 -17.03 4.03 -12.09
CA ASP A 116 -15.81 4.81 -11.94
C ASP A 116 -14.76 4.37 -12.98
N PHE A 117 -14.58 3.05 -13.16
CA PHE A 117 -13.73 2.51 -14.22
C PHE A 117 -14.24 2.87 -15.61
N GLN A 118 -15.55 2.80 -15.87
CA GLN A 118 -16.12 3.18 -17.17
C GLN A 118 -15.87 4.65 -17.49
N THR A 119 -15.99 5.52 -16.49
CA THR A 119 -15.69 6.95 -16.63
C THR A 119 -14.23 7.19 -17.04
N TYR A 120 -13.31 6.40 -16.49
CA TYR A 120 -11.89 6.50 -16.78
C TYR A 120 -11.49 5.84 -18.12
N LEU A 121 -11.96 4.63 -18.38
CA LEU A 121 -11.60 3.81 -19.54
C LEU A 121 -12.38 4.16 -20.81
N GLY A 122 -13.47 4.91 -20.68
CA GLY A 122 -14.39 5.26 -21.78
C GLY A 122 -15.27 4.10 -22.27
N LYS A 123 -15.22 2.94 -21.62
CA LYS A 123 -16.04 1.75 -21.95
C LYS A 123 -16.37 0.94 -20.69
N PRO A 124 -17.41 0.10 -20.70
CA PRO A 124 -17.75 -0.75 -19.56
C PRO A 124 -16.55 -1.61 -19.09
N LEU A 125 -16.35 -1.71 -17.78
CA LEU A 125 -15.23 -2.48 -17.19
C LEU A 125 -15.21 -3.93 -17.67
N GLU A 126 -16.37 -4.55 -17.77
CA GLU A 126 -16.53 -5.95 -18.17
C GLU A 126 -16.14 -6.16 -19.63
N GLU A 127 -16.52 -5.26 -20.52
CA GLU A 127 -16.09 -5.28 -21.92
C GLU A 127 -14.57 -5.07 -22.04
N PHE A 128 -14.02 -4.16 -21.23
CA PHE A 128 -12.58 -3.91 -21.20
C PHE A 128 -11.79 -5.15 -20.77
N ILE A 129 -12.23 -5.85 -19.72
CA ILE A 129 -11.58 -7.06 -19.25
C ILE A 129 -11.77 -8.20 -20.25
N LYS A 130 -13.00 -8.41 -20.75
CA LYS A 130 -13.31 -9.45 -21.74
C LYS A 130 -12.43 -9.34 -22.98
N ALA A 131 -12.15 -8.12 -23.46
CA ALA A 131 -11.25 -7.89 -24.59
C ALA A 131 -9.80 -8.35 -24.34
N ARG A 132 -9.39 -8.51 -23.08
CA ARG A 132 -8.05 -8.95 -22.65
C ARG A 132 -7.99 -10.42 -22.25
N THR A 133 -9.11 -11.01 -21.82
CA THR A 133 -9.20 -12.40 -21.33
C THR A 133 -9.79 -13.38 -22.35
N GLY A 134 -10.59 -12.90 -23.32
CA GLY A 134 -11.26 -13.73 -24.32
C GLY A 134 -12.74 -13.98 -24.00
N ASP A 135 -13.43 -14.71 -24.89
CA ASP A 135 -14.88 -14.85 -24.86
C ASP A 135 -15.42 -15.73 -23.72
N ASP A 136 -14.63 -16.70 -23.26
CA ASP A 136 -15.01 -17.68 -22.23
C ASP A 136 -14.76 -17.21 -20.79
N TRP A 137 -14.45 -15.92 -20.61
CA TRP A 137 -14.16 -15.35 -19.30
C TRP A 137 -15.40 -15.36 -18.38
N PRO A 138 -15.32 -15.93 -17.15
CA PRO A 138 -16.48 -16.10 -16.28
C PRO A 138 -16.89 -14.79 -15.60
N LEU A 139 -17.74 -14.02 -16.29
CA LEU A 139 -18.21 -12.70 -15.84
C LEU A 139 -18.86 -12.73 -14.44
N ASP A 140 -19.69 -13.73 -14.16
CA ASP A 140 -20.40 -13.81 -12.88
C ASP A 140 -19.44 -14.08 -11.70
N GLU A 141 -18.39 -14.89 -11.92
CA GLU A 141 -17.34 -15.11 -10.93
C GLU A 141 -16.53 -13.84 -10.67
N PHE A 142 -16.19 -13.10 -11.73
CA PHE A 142 -15.52 -11.81 -11.61
C PHE A 142 -16.32 -10.81 -10.77
N ARG A 143 -17.63 -10.66 -11.06
CA ARG A 143 -18.51 -9.76 -10.31
C ARG A 143 -18.58 -10.17 -8.84
N ALA A 144 -18.77 -11.46 -8.57
CA ALA A 144 -18.81 -11.99 -7.21
C ALA A 144 -17.49 -11.76 -6.46
N GLY A 145 -16.34 -11.91 -7.15
CA GLY A 145 -15.02 -11.62 -6.61
C GLY A 145 -14.82 -10.15 -6.27
N ALA A 146 -15.24 -9.24 -7.14
CA ALA A 146 -15.18 -7.80 -6.91
C ALA A 146 -16.04 -7.38 -5.72
N GLU A 147 -17.29 -7.89 -5.63
CA GLU A 147 -18.16 -7.64 -4.49
C GLU A 147 -17.59 -8.18 -3.17
N LYS A 148 -16.99 -9.37 -3.22
CA LYS A 148 -16.31 -9.95 -2.05
C LYS A 148 -15.13 -9.08 -1.61
N SER A 149 -14.32 -8.58 -2.54
CA SER A 149 -13.20 -7.67 -2.26
C SER A 149 -13.69 -6.38 -1.59
N LEU A 150 -14.70 -5.72 -2.17
CA LEU A 150 -15.29 -4.48 -1.65
C LEU A 150 -15.92 -4.65 -0.27
N ARG A 151 -16.62 -5.76 -0.04
CA ARG A 151 -17.22 -6.09 1.27
C ARG A 151 -16.16 -6.39 2.33
N LYS A 152 -15.06 -7.05 1.96
CA LYS A 152 -13.97 -7.36 2.89
C LYS A 152 -13.26 -6.09 3.36
N GLY A 153 -13.19 -5.05 2.53
CA GLY A 153 -12.60 -3.75 2.90
C GLY A 153 -11.12 -3.81 3.24
N ARG A 154 -10.41 -4.87 2.81
CA ARG A 154 -8.98 -5.08 3.06
C ARG A 154 -8.30 -5.39 1.74
N PHE A 155 -7.90 -4.34 1.06
CA PHE A 155 -7.21 -4.40 -0.22
C PHE A 155 -5.70 -4.55 0.02
N PRO A 156 -5.04 -5.56 -0.56
CA PRO A 156 -3.58 -5.62 -0.59
C PRO A 156 -3.00 -4.35 -1.22
N VAL A 157 -1.77 -4.01 -0.84
CA VAL A 157 -1.03 -2.88 -1.38
C VAL A 157 0.23 -3.40 -2.06
N THR A 158 0.49 -2.96 -3.29
CA THR A 158 1.76 -3.20 -3.98
C THR A 158 2.44 -1.87 -4.25
N VAL A 159 3.64 -1.70 -3.72
CA VAL A 159 4.48 -0.53 -4.00
C VAL A 159 5.39 -0.86 -5.18
N VAL A 160 5.27 -0.11 -6.27
CA VAL A 160 6.01 -0.36 -7.52
C VAL A 160 7.17 0.64 -7.63
N THR A 161 8.38 0.19 -7.29
CA THR A 161 9.60 1.02 -7.31
C THR A 161 10.87 0.18 -7.46
N ASN A 162 11.85 0.69 -8.20
CA ASN A 162 13.22 0.17 -8.23
C ASN A 162 14.14 0.75 -7.17
N SER A 163 13.70 1.80 -6.48
CA SER A 163 14.52 2.52 -5.51
C SER A 163 13.76 2.69 -4.21
N PRO A 164 13.54 1.59 -3.45
CA PRO A 164 12.97 1.67 -2.11
C PRO A 164 13.97 2.42 -1.21
N GLY A 165 13.70 3.71 -0.99
CA GLY A 165 14.42 4.54 -0.03
C GLY A 165 13.69 4.63 1.31
N ARG A 166 14.22 5.46 2.20
CA ARG A 166 13.65 5.70 3.54
C ARG A 166 12.16 6.02 3.52
N GLU A 167 11.72 6.89 2.61
CA GLU A 167 10.31 7.28 2.49
C GLU A 167 9.40 6.07 2.14
N VAL A 168 9.87 5.19 1.26
CA VAL A 168 9.11 3.99 0.89
C VAL A 168 9.07 3.00 2.06
N ASP A 169 10.19 2.79 2.74
CA ASP A 169 10.25 1.88 3.89
C ASP A 169 9.37 2.38 5.06
N GLU A 170 9.35 3.70 5.33
CA GLU A 170 8.47 4.33 6.33
C GLU A 170 6.98 4.15 5.96
N ALA A 171 6.62 4.37 4.69
CA ALA A 171 5.26 4.14 4.21
C ALA A 171 4.84 2.67 4.37
N ILE A 172 5.72 1.72 4.01
CA ILE A 172 5.46 0.28 4.15
C ILE A 172 5.32 -0.12 5.61
N SER A 173 6.19 0.39 6.48
CA SER A 173 6.12 0.11 7.92
C SER A 173 4.81 0.61 8.51
N TYR A 174 4.43 1.85 8.19
CA TYR A 174 3.18 2.45 8.66
C TYR A 174 1.97 1.68 8.15
N LEU A 175 1.86 1.45 6.84
CA LEU A 175 0.75 0.71 6.24
C LEU A 175 0.67 -0.73 6.79
N GLY A 176 1.81 -1.36 7.05
CA GLY A 176 1.90 -2.72 7.56
C GLY A 176 1.39 -2.83 9.00
N SER A 177 1.64 -1.81 9.82
CA SER A 177 1.11 -1.72 11.19
C SER A 177 -0.43 -1.70 11.24
N MET A 178 -1.09 -1.30 10.15
CA MET A 178 -2.55 -1.31 10.00
C MET A 178 -3.09 -2.64 9.47
N ASN A 179 -2.28 -3.71 9.50
CA ASN A 179 -2.65 -5.06 9.07
C ASN A 179 -3.06 -5.15 7.58
N LEU A 180 -2.47 -4.30 6.75
CA LEU A 180 -2.56 -4.40 5.29
C LEU A 180 -1.47 -5.36 4.78
N LYS A 181 -1.83 -6.22 3.83
CA LYS A 181 -0.85 -7.05 3.12
C LYS A 181 -0.09 -6.17 2.13
N ILE A 182 1.22 -6.03 2.30
CA ILE A 182 2.05 -5.16 1.46
C ILE A 182 3.11 -5.98 0.74
N SER A 183 3.31 -5.68 -0.54
CA SER A 183 4.43 -6.18 -1.34
C SER A 183 5.16 -5.03 -2.03
N ILE A 184 6.43 -5.26 -2.37
CA ILE A 184 7.19 -4.36 -3.24
C ILE A 184 7.46 -5.08 -4.54
N LEU A 185 7.27 -4.39 -5.66
CA LEU A 185 7.57 -4.86 -7.00
C LEU A 185 8.54 -3.90 -7.67
N GLY A 186 9.71 -4.39 -8.04
CA GLY A 186 10.65 -3.69 -8.91
C GLY A 186 10.49 -4.14 -10.36
N TRP A 187 11.40 -3.68 -11.20
CA TRP A 187 11.47 -4.01 -12.61
C TRP A 187 12.92 -4.04 -13.09
N THR A 188 13.18 -4.81 -14.14
CA THR A 188 14.39 -4.64 -14.95
C THR A 188 13.99 -4.12 -16.33
N LEU A 189 14.71 -3.10 -16.80
CA LEU A 189 14.55 -2.55 -18.14
C LEU A 189 15.72 -2.98 -19.01
N LEU A 190 15.38 -3.57 -20.14
CA LEU A 190 16.29 -3.94 -21.20
C LEU A 190 16.01 -3.09 -22.43
N ARG A 191 17.06 -2.68 -23.15
CA ARG A 191 16.94 -1.91 -24.39
C ARG A 191 17.83 -2.48 -25.48
N SER A 192 17.29 -2.59 -26.70
CA SER A 192 18.01 -2.96 -27.93
C SER A 192 17.28 -2.34 -29.11
N ASP A 193 18.00 -1.69 -30.03
CA ASP A 193 17.51 -1.32 -31.37
C ASP A 193 16.12 -0.64 -31.41
N GLY A 194 15.88 0.30 -30.49
CA GLY A 194 14.62 1.05 -30.41
C GLY A 194 13.47 0.30 -29.73
N VAL A 195 13.71 -0.90 -29.23
CA VAL A 195 12.79 -1.69 -28.40
C VAL A 195 13.18 -1.58 -26.93
N GLU A 196 12.19 -1.34 -26.08
CA GLU A 196 12.30 -1.38 -24.64
C GLU A 196 11.50 -2.57 -24.11
N VAL A 197 12.11 -3.35 -23.22
CA VAL A 197 11.48 -4.52 -22.62
C VAL A 197 11.60 -4.43 -21.11
N VAL A 198 10.46 -4.41 -20.44
CA VAL A 198 10.36 -4.31 -18.99
C VAL A 198 9.80 -5.60 -18.41
N PHE A 199 10.46 -6.12 -17.38
CA PHE A 199 10.01 -7.30 -16.66
C PHE A 199 9.96 -7.02 -15.16
N PRO A 200 9.02 -7.63 -14.43
CA PRO A 200 9.01 -7.54 -12.98
C PRO A 200 10.28 -8.16 -12.40
N ALA A 201 10.84 -7.51 -11.39
CA ALA A 201 12.02 -7.98 -10.69
C ALA A 201 11.92 -7.66 -9.20
N LYS A 202 12.80 -8.24 -8.39
CA LYS A 202 13.00 -7.74 -7.03
C LYS A 202 13.61 -6.33 -7.11
N PRO A 203 13.14 -5.37 -6.30
CA PRO A 203 13.76 -4.05 -6.27
C PRO A 203 15.22 -4.16 -5.81
N ASP A 204 16.11 -3.36 -6.41
CA ASP A 204 17.48 -3.23 -5.94
C ASP A 204 17.47 -2.49 -4.59
N ARG A 205 17.49 -3.26 -3.50
CA ARG A 205 17.83 -2.72 -2.19
C ARG A 205 19.32 -2.50 -2.15
N VAL A 206 19.75 -1.26 -2.38
CA VAL A 206 21.11 -0.84 -2.01
C VAL A 206 21.16 -0.91 -0.49
N GLU A 207 21.62 -2.03 0.05
CA GLU A 207 22.09 -2.10 1.42
C GLU A 207 23.19 -1.04 1.53
N LYS A 208 22.87 0.14 2.06
CA LYS A 208 23.89 1.04 2.56
C LYS A 208 24.57 0.25 3.67
N LYS A 209 25.70 -0.41 3.36
CA LYS A 209 26.66 -0.83 4.36
C LYS A 209 26.84 0.38 5.27
N ALA A 210 26.32 0.27 6.48
CA ALA A 210 26.66 1.22 7.52
C ALA A 210 28.19 1.24 7.52
N ALA A 211 28.78 2.38 7.15
CA ALA A 211 30.20 2.57 7.36
C ALA A 211 30.40 2.34 8.86
N ASP A 212 31.11 1.26 9.21
CA ASP A 212 31.59 1.01 10.56
C ASP A 212 32.33 2.27 11.02
N ARG A 213 31.61 3.16 11.70
CA ARG A 213 32.26 4.18 12.51
C ARG A 213 32.72 3.40 13.74
N PRO A 214 34.03 3.31 13.99
CA PRO A 214 34.51 2.66 15.20
C PRO A 214 33.88 3.41 16.38
N PHE A 215 33.10 2.68 17.16
CA PHE A 215 32.52 3.17 18.40
C PHE A 215 33.69 3.42 19.35
N GLU A 216 34.16 4.67 19.42
CA GLU A 216 35.18 5.09 20.36
C GLU A 216 34.59 4.94 21.78
N ARG A 217 34.94 3.84 22.43
CA ARG A 217 34.55 3.55 23.81
C ARG A 217 35.19 4.60 24.71
N GLN A 218 34.41 5.58 25.14
CA GLN A 218 34.78 6.39 26.28
C GLN A 218 34.73 5.51 27.53
N ASN A 219 35.92 5.16 28.04
CA ASN A 219 36.08 4.54 29.35
C ASN A 219 35.58 5.52 30.43
N PRO A 220 34.68 5.12 31.34
CA PRO A 220 34.41 5.92 32.52
C PRO A 220 35.62 5.85 33.47
N VAL A 221 36.22 7.00 33.72
CA VAL A 221 37.26 7.18 34.75
C VAL A 221 36.67 6.81 36.11
N SER A 222 37.31 5.85 36.79
CA SER A 222 37.02 5.48 38.16
C SER A 222 37.20 6.66 39.11
N GLN A 223 36.15 7.05 39.84
CA GLN A 223 36.29 7.75 41.11
C GLN A 223 36.10 6.76 42.25
N LYS A 224 37.15 6.66 43.08
CA LYS A 224 37.24 5.83 44.29
C LYS A 224 36.32 6.36 45.40
N THR A 225 35.46 5.47 45.87
CA THR A 225 35.06 5.21 47.27
C THR A 225 35.33 6.27 48.36
N SER A 226 34.24 6.69 49.03
CA SER A 226 34.21 6.78 50.50
C SER A 226 32.87 6.23 51.02
N SER A 227 32.96 5.31 51.97
CA SER A 227 31.90 4.48 52.56
C SER A 227 30.84 5.28 53.38
N PRO A 228 29.68 4.68 53.72
CA PRO A 228 28.51 5.37 54.26
C PRO A 228 28.40 5.28 55.80
N PRO A 229 27.71 6.21 56.48
CA PRO A 229 27.11 5.93 57.79
C PRO A 229 25.64 5.46 57.64
N LYS A 230 25.30 4.44 58.45
CA LYS A 230 23.95 3.88 58.66
C LYS A 230 23.20 4.69 59.76
N PRO A 231 21.92 4.41 60.11
CA PRO A 231 20.82 5.37 60.04
C PRO A 231 20.25 5.80 61.40
N GLU A 232 19.56 6.94 61.45
CA GLU A 232 18.59 7.24 62.52
C GLU A 232 17.25 7.65 61.93
N SER A 233 16.23 6.84 62.21
CA SER A 233 14.79 7.16 62.14
C SER A 233 14.48 8.19 63.25
N VAL A 234 13.55 9.14 63.19
CA VAL A 234 12.12 9.17 62.82
C VAL A 234 11.73 10.66 62.83
N ARG A 235 10.97 11.18 61.85
CA ARG A 235 9.71 11.92 62.12
C ARG A 235 8.92 12.28 60.85
N GLU A 236 7.80 11.59 60.74
CA GLU A 236 6.49 12.00 60.24
C GLU A 236 6.25 13.52 60.05
N LYS A 237 5.81 13.93 58.85
CA LYS A 237 4.51 14.61 58.59
C LYS A 237 4.29 14.91 57.09
N GLN A 238 3.00 14.89 56.73
CA GLN A 238 2.37 14.86 55.40
C GLN A 238 2.66 16.05 54.45
N PRO A 239 2.35 15.89 53.13
CA PRO A 239 2.49 16.92 52.11
C PRO A 239 1.21 17.73 51.89
N VAL A 240 1.35 19.05 51.76
CA VAL A 240 0.39 19.96 51.08
C VAL A 240 1.23 21.13 50.56
N THR A 241 1.24 21.54 49.28
CA THR A 241 0.18 22.32 48.63
C THR A 241 0.61 22.64 47.19
N HIS A 242 -0.35 22.59 46.25
CA HIS A 242 -0.42 23.58 45.17
C HIS A 242 -1.45 24.65 45.62
N PRO A 243 -1.18 25.96 45.45
CA PRO A 243 -2.12 27.05 45.78
C PRO A 243 -3.23 27.16 44.72
N GLU A 244 -4.52 27.22 45.12
CA GLU A 244 -5.37 28.42 45.32
C GLU A 244 -5.74 29.15 44.00
N ASN A 245 -6.98 29.57 43.68
CA ASN A 245 -8.27 29.79 44.37
C ASN A 245 -9.29 30.29 43.28
N PRO A 246 -10.51 30.83 43.55
CA PRO A 246 -11.54 30.62 44.60
C PRO A 246 -13.00 30.53 44.03
N TRP A 247 -13.97 30.33 44.95
CA TRP A 247 -15.44 30.53 44.85
C TRP A 247 -16.36 29.30 44.68
N THR A 248 -16.60 28.70 45.85
CA THR A 248 -17.87 28.24 46.47
C THR A 248 -19.15 29.05 46.09
N HIS A 249 -20.41 28.63 46.27
CA HIS A 249 -21.10 27.43 46.77
C HIS A 249 -22.60 27.50 46.37
N ALA A 250 -23.22 26.32 46.26
CA ALA A 250 -24.56 25.91 46.72
C ALA A 250 -25.86 26.64 46.28
N GLY A 251 -26.78 25.84 45.71
CA GLY A 251 -28.21 26.13 45.65
C GLY A 251 -29.07 24.99 45.08
N THR A 252 -29.70 24.21 45.97
CA THR A 252 -31.06 23.63 45.85
C THR A 252 -31.32 22.40 44.94
N LYS A 253 -31.61 21.24 45.58
CA LYS A 253 -32.40 20.07 45.08
C LYS A 253 -33.83 20.53 44.71
N PRO A 254 -34.67 19.86 43.86
CA PRO A 254 -35.05 18.43 44.03
C PRO A 254 -35.51 17.66 42.77
N GLY A 255 -35.79 16.35 42.94
CA GLY A 255 -36.82 15.66 42.15
C GLY A 255 -36.39 14.38 41.43
N VAL A 256 -36.14 13.31 42.18
CA VAL A 256 -36.24 11.94 41.64
C VAL A 256 -37.53 11.33 42.19
N MET A 257 -38.53 11.15 41.32
CA MET A 257 -39.62 10.19 41.56
C MET A 257 -39.90 9.39 40.29
N SER A 258 -39.54 8.11 40.38
CA SER A 258 -40.39 6.94 40.12
C SER A 258 -41.60 7.14 39.20
N GLY A 259 -41.64 6.41 38.08
CA GLY A 259 -42.84 6.35 37.24
C GLY A 259 -42.76 5.48 35.99
N LYS A 260 -43.01 4.17 36.17
CA LYS A 260 -43.87 3.32 35.32
C LYS A 260 -43.63 3.25 33.79
N ARG A 261 -43.30 2.04 33.30
CA ARG A 261 -43.78 1.48 32.00
C ARG A 261 -45.30 1.72 31.86
N PRO A 262 -45.88 2.00 30.67
CA PRO A 262 -46.10 0.99 29.59
C PRO A 262 -46.33 1.65 28.18
N PRO A 263 -47.05 1.06 27.18
CA PRO A 263 -47.02 -0.28 26.58
C PRO A 263 -46.75 -0.28 25.04
N LYS A 264 -46.58 -1.49 24.48
CA LYS A 264 -46.74 -1.82 23.06
C LYS A 264 -48.12 -1.38 22.53
N LYS A 265 -48.17 -0.82 21.32
CA LYS A 265 -49.39 -0.75 20.48
C LYS A 265 -49.20 -1.46 19.15
N ARG A 266 -50.33 -2.02 18.71
CA ARG A 266 -50.51 -3.12 17.78
C ARG A 266 -50.46 -2.69 16.32
N ARG A 267 -50.05 -3.66 15.52
CA ARG A 267 -50.48 -4.00 14.16
C ARG A 267 -51.96 -3.68 13.88
N ASN A 268 -52.20 -3.01 12.76
CA ASN A 268 -53.36 -2.99 11.87
C ASN A 268 -52.81 -2.54 10.51
N ARG A 269 -53.31 -2.92 9.35
CA ARG A 269 -54.09 -4.05 8.85
C ARG A 269 -53.84 -4.02 7.34
#